data_AF-A0A6P2LPE8-F1
#
_entry.id   AF-A0A6P2LPE8-F1
#
_cell.length_a   1.000
_cell.length_b   1.000
_cell.length_c   1.000
_cell.angle_alpha   90.00
_cell.angle_beta   90.00
_cell.angle_gamma   90.00
#
_symmetry.space_group_name_H-M   'P 1'
#
loop_
_entity.id
_entity.type
_entity.pdbx_description
1 polymer ?
#
loop_
_entity_poly.entity_id
_entity_poly.type
_entity_poly.pdbx_seq_one_letter_code
_entity_poly.pdbx_strand_id
1 'polypeptide(L)'
;MLATAPDAWHVPLRELDALGARCGVQGRVFGSLAWQALTGEPYLSASSDLDLVFPLPAAASLAALLDGLAAIDARAPMCIDGELLRDDGAGVNWRELHARQPEVAVKTATTVELMPADAFIGGSR
;
A
#
# COMPACT_ATOMS: atom_id res chain seq x y z
N MET A 1 13.84 7.52 -5.26
CA MET A 1 13.46 6.56 -4.22
C MET A 1 14.20 5.24 -4.32
N LEU A 2 14.22 4.57 -5.47
CA LEU A 2 15.02 3.33 -5.65
C LEU A 2 16.48 3.48 -5.21
N ALA A 3 17.15 4.59 -5.58
CA ALA A 3 18.55 4.83 -5.22
C ALA A 3 18.84 4.95 -3.72
N THR A 4 17.83 5.20 -2.89
CA THR A 4 17.98 5.37 -1.43
C THR A 4 17.42 4.18 -0.65
N ALA A 5 16.82 3.21 -1.33
CA ALA A 5 16.35 1.96 -0.72
C ALA A 5 17.49 0.92 -0.66
N PRO A 6 17.48 0.01 0.31
CA PRO A 6 18.38 -1.14 0.32
C PRO A 6 18.31 -1.92 -0.99
N ASP A 7 19.44 -2.43 -1.49
CA ASP A 7 19.50 -3.12 -2.79
C ASP A 7 18.50 -4.29 -2.90
N ALA A 8 18.32 -5.03 -1.81
CA ALA A 8 17.36 -6.13 -1.73
C ALA A 8 15.90 -5.69 -1.96
N TRP A 9 15.59 -4.41 -1.73
CA TRP A 9 14.25 -3.84 -1.90
C TRP A 9 13.98 -3.41 -3.34
N HIS A 10 15.00 -3.28 -4.19
CA HIS A 10 14.86 -2.71 -5.54
C HIS A 10 13.98 -3.55 -6.45
N VAL A 11 14.05 -4.88 -6.34
CA VAL A 11 13.20 -5.78 -7.13
C VAL A 11 11.73 -5.63 -6.71
N PRO A 12 11.34 -5.82 -5.44
CA PRO A 12 9.97 -5.57 -4.98
C PRO A 12 9.44 -4.18 -5.34
N LEU A 13 10.24 -3.12 -5.18
CA LEU A 13 9.83 -1.75 -5.52
C LEU A 13 9.48 -1.58 -7.00
N ARG A 14 10.25 -2.19 -7.91
CA ARG A 14 9.92 -2.19 -9.35
C ARG A 14 8.68 -3.01 -9.66
N GLU A 15 8.50 -4.14 -8.98
CA GLU A 15 7.32 -4.98 -9.15
C GLU A 15 6.04 -4.29 -8.66
N LEU A 16 6.13 -3.53 -7.56
CA LEU A 16 5.04 -2.72 -7.02
C LEU A 16 4.65 -1.58 -7.99
N ASP A 17 5.63 -0.90 -8.57
CA ASP A 17 5.39 0.13 -9.58
C ASP A 17 4.70 -0.45 -10.83
N ALA A 18 5.19 -1.59 -11.33
CA ALA A 18 4.59 -2.29 -12.47
C ALA A 18 3.18 -2.84 -12.14
N LEU A 19 2.96 -3.31 -10.92
CA LEU A 19 1.66 -3.77 -10.44
C LEU A 19 0.65 -2.61 -10.43
N GLY A 20 1.04 -1.48 -9.85
CA GLY A 20 0.21 -0.27 -9.85
C GLY A 20 -0.17 0.14 -11.28
N ALA A 21 0.82 0.27 -12.16
CA ALA A 21 0.58 0.63 -13.56
C ALA A 21 -0.41 -0.31 -14.27
N ARG A 22 -0.29 -1.63 -14.05
CA ARG A 22 -1.23 -2.63 -14.58
C ARG A 22 -2.65 -2.50 -14.03
N CYS A 23 -2.79 -2.03 -12.79
CA CYS A 23 -4.06 -1.81 -12.11
C CYS A 23 -4.62 -0.39 -12.30
N GLY A 24 -3.92 0.46 -13.07
CA GLY A 24 -4.35 1.84 -13.35
C GLY A 24 -4.18 2.81 -12.18
N VAL A 25 -3.35 2.47 -11.18
CA VAL A 25 -3.11 3.29 -9.98
C VAL A 25 -1.61 3.44 -9.73
N GLN A 26 -1.17 4.57 -9.18
CA GLN A 26 0.24 4.78 -8.87
C GLN A 26 0.46 4.79 -7.36
N GLY A 27 1.24 3.82 -6.89
CA GLY A 27 1.64 3.74 -5.48
C GLY A 27 2.60 4.86 -5.11
N ARG A 28 2.55 5.30 -3.85
CA ARG A 28 3.48 6.27 -3.27
C ARG A 28 4.00 5.72 -1.95
N VAL A 29 5.29 5.86 -1.73
CA VAL A 29 5.90 5.52 -0.45
C VAL A 29 5.82 6.72 0.48
N PHE A 30 5.62 6.44 1.76
CA PHE A 30 5.75 7.41 2.84
C PHE A 30 6.66 6.83 3.93
N GLY A 31 6.66 7.42 5.12
CA GLY A 31 7.41 6.89 6.26
C GLY A 31 8.93 6.88 6.03
N SER A 32 9.58 5.85 6.56
CA SER A 32 11.05 5.82 6.73
C SER A 32 11.82 5.92 5.41
N LEU A 33 11.40 5.17 4.38
CA LEU A 33 12.06 5.22 3.07
C LEU A 33 11.89 6.59 2.40
N ALA A 34 10.74 7.25 2.57
CA ALA A 34 10.52 8.60 2.08
C ALA A 34 11.41 9.62 2.80
N TRP A 35 11.50 9.56 4.13
CA TRP A 35 12.38 10.45 4.90
C TRP A 35 13.85 10.27 4.56
N GLN A 36 14.33 9.03 4.42
CA GLN A 36 15.69 8.76 3.97
C GLN A 36 15.96 9.32 2.56
N ALA A 37 14.98 9.22 1.65
CA ALA A 37 15.11 9.80 0.32
C ALA A 37 15.16 11.34 0.32
N LEU A 38 14.43 11.99 1.21
CA LEU A 38 14.34 13.46 1.30
C LEU A 38 15.54 14.09 2.01
N THR A 39 16.07 13.42 3.03
CA THR A 39 17.10 13.97 3.92
C THR A 39 18.50 13.46 3.59
N GLY A 40 18.62 12.26 3.01
CA GLY A 40 19.89 11.55 2.86
C GLY A 40 20.39 10.85 4.13
N GLU A 41 19.66 10.97 5.24
CA GLU A 41 20.02 10.35 6.52
C GLU A 41 19.43 8.93 6.64
N PRO A 42 20.02 8.04 7.45
CA PRO A 42 19.51 6.70 7.65
C PRO A 42 18.24 6.71 8.51
N TYR A 43 17.09 6.38 7.91
CA TYR A 43 15.82 6.14 8.60
C TYR A 43 15.42 4.66 8.57
N LEU A 44 15.97 3.88 7.64
CA LEU A 44 15.68 2.45 7.53
C LEU A 44 16.59 1.61 8.44
N SER A 45 16.00 0.55 8.98
CA SER A 45 16.67 -0.51 9.74
C SER A 45 16.40 -1.87 9.11
N ALA A 46 17.08 -2.92 9.57
CA ALA A 46 16.86 -4.28 9.10
C ALA A 46 15.43 -4.81 9.39
N SER A 47 14.73 -4.22 10.36
CA SER A 47 13.35 -4.58 10.73
C SER A 47 12.30 -3.60 10.19
N SER A 48 12.70 -2.63 9.36
CA SER A 48 11.76 -1.68 8.78
C SER A 48 10.86 -2.36 7.75
N ASP A 49 9.61 -1.96 7.75
CA ASP A 49 8.63 -2.20 6.70
C ASP A 49 8.75 -1.16 5.58
N LEU A 50 8.05 -1.45 4.48
CA LEU A 50 7.84 -0.55 3.38
C LEU A 50 6.43 0.03 3.45
N ASP A 51 6.32 1.28 3.89
CA ASP A 51 5.09 2.06 3.92
C ASP A 51 4.66 2.52 2.52
N LEU A 52 3.47 2.11 2.08
CA LEU A 52 2.90 2.47 0.77
C LEU A 52 1.43 2.87 0.84
N VAL A 53 1.06 3.82 -0.01
CA VAL A 53 -0.34 4.12 -0.29
C VAL A 53 -0.61 3.97 -1.78
N PHE A 54 -1.68 3.26 -2.12
CA PHE A 54 -2.22 3.22 -3.47
C PHE A 54 -3.59 3.91 -3.46
N PRO A 55 -3.95 4.69 -4.49
CA PRO A 55 -5.35 5.00 -4.73
C PRO A 55 -6.17 3.70 -4.82
N LEU A 56 -7.39 3.70 -4.31
CA LEU A 56 -8.33 2.61 -4.48
C LEU A 56 -8.59 2.45 -5.99
N PRO A 57 -8.22 1.30 -6.61
CA PRO A 57 -8.40 1.13 -8.04
C PRO A 57 -9.88 0.93 -8.39
N ALA A 58 -10.20 0.99 -9.68
CA ALA A 58 -11.49 0.53 -10.16
C ALA A 58 -11.77 -0.91 -9.70
N ALA A 59 -13.04 -1.22 -9.42
CA ALA A 59 -13.45 -2.53 -8.88
C ALA A 59 -12.94 -3.72 -9.72
N ALA A 60 -12.85 -3.56 -11.05
CA ALA A 60 -12.33 -4.59 -11.96
C ALA A 60 -10.83 -4.92 -11.75
N SER A 61 -10.06 -4.00 -11.16
CA SER A 61 -8.61 -4.13 -10.93
C SER A 61 -8.26 -4.39 -9.46
N LEU A 62 -9.22 -4.27 -8.54
CA LEU A 62 -8.99 -4.41 -7.11
C LEU A 62 -8.43 -5.79 -6.74
N ALA A 63 -9.05 -6.88 -7.22
CA ALA A 63 -8.56 -8.23 -6.95
C ALA A 63 -7.13 -8.44 -7.47
N ALA A 64 -6.84 -7.97 -8.70
CA ALA A 64 -5.51 -8.07 -9.29
C ALA A 64 -4.45 -7.28 -8.51
N LEU A 65 -4.82 -6.13 -7.94
CA LEU A 65 -3.94 -5.35 -7.07
C LEU A 65 -3.66 -6.10 -5.76
N LEU A 66 -4.71 -6.56 -5.07
CA LEU A 66 -4.58 -7.26 -3.79
C LEU A 66 -3.78 -8.56 -3.90
N ASP A 67 -4.09 -9.39 -4.90
CA ASP A 67 -3.37 -10.66 -5.14
C ASP A 67 -1.90 -10.39 -5.51
N GLY A 68 -1.66 -9.33 -6.30
CA GLY A 68 -0.31 -8.89 -6.66
C GLY A 68 0.50 -8.42 -5.45
N LEU A 69 -0.12 -7.62 -4.57
CA LEU A 69 0.49 -7.15 -3.33
C LEU A 69 0.86 -8.32 -2.43
N ALA A 70 -0.07 -9.26 -2.22
CA ALA A 70 0.19 -10.46 -1.44
C ALA A 70 1.33 -11.32 -2.01
N ALA A 71 1.37 -11.48 -3.33
CA ALA A 71 2.43 -12.25 -3.99
C ALA A 71 3.81 -11.58 -3.88
N ILE A 72 3.88 -10.24 -3.94
CA ILE A 72 5.15 -9.50 -3.76
C ILE A 72 5.57 -9.54 -2.29
N ASP A 73 4.65 -9.27 -1.35
CA ASP A 73 4.91 -9.29 0.09
C ASP A 73 5.48 -10.64 0.55
N ALA A 74 4.93 -11.75 0.05
CA ALA A 74 5.38 -13.10 0.40
C ALA A 74 6.84 -13.41 0.01
N ARG A 75 7.42 -12.68 -0.95
CA ARG A 75 8.80 -12.86 -1.43
C ARG A 75 9.74 -11.71 -1.07
N ALA A 76 9.19 -10.59 -0.62
CA ALA A 76 9.96 -9.39 -0.33
C ALA A 76 10.80 -9.59 0.93
N PRO A 77 11.98 -8.96 1.02
CA PRO A 77 12.82 -9.04 2.22
C PRO A 77 12.29 -8.18 3.37
N MET A 78 11.24 -7.40 3.14
CA MET A 78 10.57 -6.54 4.11
C MET A 78 9.05 -6.76 4.04
N CYS A 79 8.35 -6.46 5.14
CA CYS A 79 6.89 -6.40 5.10
C CYS A 79 6.44 -5.17 4.31
N ILE A 80 5.45 -5.33 3.45
CA ILE A 80 4.85 -4.23 2.69
C ILE A 80 3.64 -3.72 3.46
N ASP A 81 3.81 -2.73 4.34
CA ASP A 81 2.66 -2.12 5.01
C ASP A 81 2.02 -1.07 4.10
N GLY A 82 0.71 -1.20 3.83
CA GLY A 82 0.11 -0.25 2.92
C GLY A 82 -1.40 -0.13 2.96
N GLU A 83 -1.85 1.01 2.48
CA GLU A 83 -3.24 1.43 2.51
C GLU A 83 -3.77 1.64 1.08
N LEU A 84 -5.01 1.20 0.85
CA LEU A 84 -5.79 1.64 -0.31
C LEU A 84 -6.60 2.87 0.08
N LEU A 85 -6.44 3.96 -0.65
CA LEU A 85 -6.97 5.28 -0.33
C LEU A 85 -8.05 5.70 -1.32
N ARG A 86 -9.24 6.02 -0.82
CA ARG A 86 -10.31 6.64 -1.60
C ARG A 86 -10.02 8.13 -1.86
N ASP A 87 -10.73 8.69 -2.83
CA ASP A 87 -10.60 10.10 -3.22
C ASP A 87 -11.03 11.08 -2.11
N ASP A 88 -11.84 10.64 -1.14
CA ASP A 88 -12.22 11.40 0.06
C ASP A 88 -11.17 11.33 1.19
N GLY A 89 -10.07 10.62 0.97
CA GLY A 89 -8.98 10.47 1.94
C GLY A 89 -9.21 9.35 2.96
N ALA A 90 -10.25 8.53 2.81
CA ALA A 90 -10.43 7.34 3.64
C ALA A 90 -9.52 6.20 3.16
N GLY A 91 -8.74 5.62 4.08
CA GLY A 91 -7.77 4.55 3.83
C GLY A 91 -8.09 3.27 4.59
N VAL A 92 -7.80 2.12 3.98
CA VAL A 92 -7.89 0.79 4.61
C VAL A 92 -6.62 0.01 4.32
N ASN A 93 -6.13 -0.76 5.30
CA ASN A 93 -4.98 -1.63 5.07
C ASN A 93 -5.30 -2.71 4.03
N TRP A 94 -4.46 -2.84 3.00
CA TRP A 94 -4.73 -3.76 1.90
C TRP A 94 -4.92 -5.22 2.36
N ARG A 95 -4.28 -5.62 3.47
CA ARG A 95 -4.39 -6.98 4.02
C ARG A 95 -5.77 -7.29 4.54
N GLU A 96 -6.49 -6.32 5.08
CA GLU A 96 -7.85 -6.54 5.58
C GLU A 96 -8.80 -6.87 4.41
N LEU A 97 -8.64 -6.16 3.29
CA LEU A 97 -9.39 -6.41 2.06
C LEU A 97 -8.99 -7.74 1.41
N HIS A 98 -7.69 -8.05 1.35
CA HIS A 98 -7.20 -9.32 0.81
C HIS A 98 -7.65 -10.52 1.65
N ALA A 99 -7.68 -10.37 2.98
CA ALA A 99 -8.21 -11.39 3.91
C ALA A 99 -9.74 -11.54 3.84
N ARG A 100 -10.43 -10.69 3.07
CA ARG A 100 -11.89 -10.67 2.89
C ARG A 100 -12.62 -10.58 4.23
N GLN A 101 -12.13 -9.73 5.12
CA GLN A 101 -12.82 -9.47 6.37
C GLN A 101 -14.19 -8.81 6.09
N PRO A 102 -15.25 -9.15 6.86
CA PRO A 102 -16.56 -8.55 6.66
C PRO A 102 -16.56 -7.05 7.00
N GLU A 103 -15.74 -6.66 7.96
CA GLU A 103 -15.51 -5.28 8.37
C GLU A 103 -14.01 -4.95 8.27
N VAL A 104 -13.70 -3.69 8.00
CA VAL A 104 -12.34 -3.19 7.89
C VAL A 104 -12.18 -1.91 8.70
N ALA A 105 -10.98 -1.68 9.22
CA ALA A 105 -10.62 -0.43 9.88
C ALA A 105 -10.38 0.68 8.84
N VAL A 106 -11.36 1.56 8.69
CA VAL A 106 -11.27 2.74 7.84
C VAL A 106 -10.65 3.87 8.64
N LYS A 107 -9.58 4.46 8.10
CA LYS A 107 -8.86 5.58 8.69
C LYS A 107 -9.03 6.82 7.84
N THR A 108 -9.25 7.95 8.49
CA THR A 108 -9.13 9.27 7.88
C THR A 108 -8.05 10.05 8.62
N ALA A 109 -7.79 11.30 8.22
CA ALA A 109 -6.90 12.18 8.97
C ALA A 109 -7.33 12.43 10.43
N THR A 110 -8.62 12.19 10.76
CA THR A 110 -9.20 12.57 12.05
C THR A 110 -9.88 11.42 12.80
N THR A 111 -10.20 10.32 12.12
CA THR A 111 -11.01 9.24 12.70
C THR A 111 -10.49 7.86 12.30
N VAL A 112 -10.80 6.87 13.13
CA VAL A 112 -10.67 5.45 12.83
C VAL A 112 -11.99 4.78 13.21
N GLU A 113 -12.60 4.05 12.28
CA GLU A 113 -13.87 3.35 12.49
C GLU A 113 -13.90 2.00 11.79
N LEU A 114 -14.73 1.08 12.25
CA LEU A 114 -15.03 -0.15 11.54
C LEU A 114 -16.18 0.08 10.56
N MET A 115 -16.02 -0.38 9.33
CA MET A 115 -17.03 -0.29 8.27
C MET A 115 -17.11 -1.61 7.51
N PRO A 116 -18.29 -2.00 6.99
CA PRO A 116 -18.41 -3.09 6.04
C PRO A 116 -17.46 -2.92 4.84
N ALA A 117 -16.73 -3.97 4.48
CA ALA A 117 -15.72 -3.90 3.41
C ALA A 117 -16.32 -3.52 2.05
N ASP A 118 -17.54 -3.97 1.76
CA ASP A 118 -18.28 -3.65 0.55
C ASP A 118 -18.70 -2.16 0.48
N ALA A 119 -19.07 -1.57 1.62
CA ALA A 119 -19.36 -0.15 1.73
C ALA A 119 -18.11 0.70 1.49
N PHE A 120 -16.94 0.26 1.98
CA PHE A 120 -15.67 0.93 1.68
C PHE A 120 -15.37 0.89 0.18
N ILE A 121 -15.41 -0.29 -0.44
CA ILE A 121 -15.11 -0.50 -1.87
C ILE A 121 -16.11 0.24 -2.78
N GLY A 122 -17.39 0.24 -2.41
CA GLY A 122 -18.47 0.81 -3.23
C GLY A 122 -18.61 2.34 -3.17
N GLY A 123 -17.99 3.00 -2.20
CA GLY A 123 -18.18 4.44 -1.97
C GLY A 123 -17.33 5.39 -2.81
N SER A 124 -16.54 4.89 -3.77
CA SER A 124 -15.61 5.70 -4.59
C SER A 124 -16.31 6.49 -5.73
N ARG A 125 -17.46 7.10 -5.44
CA ARG A 125 -18.34 7.71 -6.46
C ARG A 125 -18.15 9.21 -6.63
#